data_AF-A0A6B9M547-F1
#
_entry.id   AF-A0A6B9M547-F1
#
_cell.length_a   1.000
_cell.length_b   1.000
_cell.length_c   1.000
_cell.angle_alpha   90.00
_cell.angle_beta   90.00
_cell.angle_gamma   90.00
#
_symmetry.space_group_name_H-M   'P 1'
#
loop_
_entity.id
_entity.type
_entity.pdbx_description
1 polymer ?
#
loop_
_entity_poly.entity_id
_entity_poly.type
_entity_poly.pdbx_seq_one_letter_code
_entity_poly.pdbx_strand_id
1 'polypeptide(L)'
;KRLALGSILAGYVISNNIPTTNIQILTMPLYLKITALVVSILGFLIALELNNLTLKYYMSKIKPFSMFSTSLGFFPSILHRMIPLKSLDPSFKVSLGLLDLIWLEKSIPKSNSLIHMFTSKMLTNQKGMIKLYFLSFMITITLVTTIYIISPEWFQ
;
A
#
# COMPACT_ATOMS: atom_id res chain seq x y z
N LYS A 1 21.37 14.47 38.94
CA LYS A 1 21.88 13.90 40.22
C LYS A 1 21.22 12.55 40.57
N ARG A 2 19.88 12.44 40.61
CA ARG A 2 19.17 11.17 40.92
C ARG A 2 19.49 10.03 39.93
N LEU A 3 19.51 10.32 38.62
CA LEU A 3 19.81 9.30 37.59
C LEU A 3 21.23 8.74 37.66
N ALA A 4 22.24 9.57 37.96
CA ALA A 4 23.64 9.11 38.05
C ALA A 4 23.89 8.19 39.25
N LEU A 5 23.31 8.52 40.42
CA LEU A 5 23.31 7.62 41.57
C LEU A 5 22.56 6.31 41.25
N GLY A 6 21.45 6.42 40.54
CA GLY A 6 20.72 5.27 40.01
C GLY A 6 21.58 4.39 39.10
N SER A 7 22.28 4.93 38.10
CA SER A 7 23.08 4.12 37.18
C SER A 7 24.26 3.39 37.83
N ILE A 8 24.82 3.92 38.94
CA ILE A 8 25.93 3.28 39.66
C ILE A 8 25.41 2.17 40.59
N LEU A 9 24.33 2.44 41.34
CA LEU A 9 23.89 1.57 42.43
C LEU A 9 22.74 0.62 42.05
N ALA A 10 21.85 1.04 41.15
CA ALA A 10 20.62 0.29 40.88
C ALA A 10 20.92 -1.11 40.32
N GLY A 11 21.91 -1.26 39.43
CA GLY A 11 22.28 -2.56 38.87
C GLY A 11 22.65 -3.58 39.96
N TYR A 12 23.48 -3.17 40.92
CA TYR A 12 23.90 -4.00 42.05
C TYR A 12 22.75 -4.32 43.01
N VAL A 13 21.94 -3.31 43.36
CA VAL A 13 20.78 -3.51 44.25
C VAL A 13 19.76 -4.43 43.60
N ILE A 14 19.49 -4.27 42.31
CA ILE A 14 18.52 -5.08 41.57
C ILE A 14 19.01 -6.53 41.43
N SER A 15 20.27 -6.75 41.02
CA SER A 15 20.81 -8.11 40.81
C SER A 15 20.78 -8.98 42.06
N ASN A 16 20.93 -8.37 43.24
CA ASN A 16 20.98 -9.09 44.52
C ASN A 16 19.59 -9.30 45.15
N ASN A 17 18.59 -8.50 44.77
CA ASN A 17 17.25 -8.57 45.35
C ASN A 17 16.21 -9.29 44.46
N ILE A 18 16.54 -9.55 43.19
CA ILE A 18 15.67 -10.34 42.30
C ILE A 18 15.75 -11.83 42.66
N PRO A 19 14.61 -12.56 42.72
CA PRO A 19 14.61 -14.01 42.90
C PRO A 19 15.30 -14.71 41.72
N THR A 20 16.04 -15.77 42.00
CA THR A 20 16.73 -16.55 40.95
C THR A 20 15.70 -17.19 40.00
N THR A 21 15.60 -16.68 38.77
CA THR A 21 14.67 -17.19 37.75
C THR A 21 15.26 -18.35 36.94
N ASN A 22 16.55 -18.28 36.60
CA ASN A 22 17.27 -19.27 35.79
C ASN A 22 18.62 -19.63 36.42
N ILE A 23 19.07 -20.87 36.21
CA ILE A 23 20.38 -21.36 36.68
C ILE A 23 21.49 -20.76 35.80
N GLN A 24 22.43 -20.05 36.42
CA GLN A 24 23.55 -19.40 35.75
C GLN A 24 24.73 -20.37 35.60
N ILE A 25 25.38 -20.36 34.44
CA ILE A 25 26.59 -21.15 34.17
C ILE A 25 27.81 -20.35 34.63
N LEU A 26 28.43 -20.77 35.74
CA LEU A 26 29.59 -20.09 36.34
C LEU A 26 30.93 -20.77 36.00
N THR A 27 30.90 -22.02 35.52
CA THR A 27 32.08 -22.78 35.14
C THR A 27 32.41 -22.55 33.67
N MET A 28 33.37 -21.68 33.39
CA MET A 28 33.88 -21.43 32.05
C MET A 28 35.38 -21.10 32.12
N PRO A 29 36.15 -21.35 31.04
CA PRO A 29 37.56 -20.99 30.98
C PRO A 29 37.75 -19.46 31.05
N LEU A 30 38.92 -19.04 31.55
CA LEU A 30 39.21 -17.63 31.84
C LEU A 30 38.98 -16.72 30.64
N TYR A 31 39.40 -17.13 29.44
CA TYR A 31 39.27 -16.33 28.23
C TYR A 31 37.80 -15.99 27.93
N LEU A 32 36.86 -16.95 28.10
CA LEU A 32 35.42 -16.72 27.95
C LEU A 32 34.90 -15.73 29.00
N LYS A 33 35.32 -15.91 30.26
CA LYS A 33 34.84 -15.13 31.39
C LYS A 33 35.14 -13.63 31.27
N ILE A 34 36.28 -13.27 30.68
CA ILE A 34 36.72 -11.87 30.56
C ILE A 34 36.51 -11.25 29.16
N THR A 35 35.95 -12.00 28.20
CA THR A 35 35.79 -11.54 26.80
C THR A 35 35.14 -10.18 26.65
N ALA A 36 33.99 -9.95 27.29
CA ALA A 36 33.24 -8.69 27.16
C ALA A 36 34.07 -7.48 27.62
N LEU A 37 34.85 -7.64 28.68
CA LEU A 37 35.73 -6.58 29.19
C LEU A 37 36.89 -6.32 28.21
N VAL A 38 37.52 -7.37 27.70
CA VAL A 38 38.63 -7.22 26.73
C VAL A 38 38.15 -6.57 25.42
N VAL A 39 37.01 -7.02 24.87
CA VAL A 39 36.45 -6.47 23.61
C VAL A 39 36.04 -5.00 23.76
N SER A 40 35.46 -4.61 24.90
CA SER A 40 35.08 -3.21 25.14
C SER A 40 36.30 -2.28 25.26
N ILE A 41 37.37 -2.70 25.95
CA ILE A 41 38.63 -1.94 26.02
C ILE A 41 39.27 -1.84 24.63
N LEU A 42 39.32 -2.92 23.86
CA LEU A 42 39.84 -2.91 22.49
C LEU A 42 39.04 -1.97 21.58
N GLY A 43 37.70 -2.03 21.63
CA GLY A 43 36.84 -1.12 20.88
C GLY A 43 37.05 0.34 21.25
N PHE A 44 37.25 0.63 22.55
CA PHE A 44 37.55 1.99 23.03
C PHE A 44 38.90 2.50 22.51
N LEU A 45 39.96 1.68 22.58
CA LEU A 45 41.29 2.05 22.08
C LEU A 45 41.26 2.33 20.57
N ILE A 46 40.61 1.48 19.79
CA ILE A 46 40.47 1.65 18.34
C ILE A 46 39.69 2.94 18.02
N ALA A 47 38.57 3.19 18.72
CA ALA A 47 37.78 4.41 18.51
C ALA A 47 38.57 5.68 18.86
N LEU A 48 39.37 5.66 19.94
CA LEU A 48 40.20 6.78 20.35
C LEU A 48 41.28 7.09 19.31
N GLU A 49 41.96 6.06 18.78
CA GLU A 49 42.95 6.23 17.71
C GLU A 49 42.30 6.77 16.42
N LEU A 50 41.17 6.21 15.99
CA LEU A 50 40.43 6.68 14.82
C LEU A 50 40.01 8.15 14.95
N ASN A 51 39.54 8.57 16.13
CA ASN A 51 39.18 9.96 16.39
C ASN A 51 40.41 10.88 16.36
N ASN A 52 41.54 10.47 16.92
CA ASN A 52 42.78 11.25 16.86
C ASN A 52 43.28 11.43 15.42
N LEU A 53 43.10 10.42 14.55
CA LEU A 53 43.44 10.53 13.13
C LEU A 53 42.60 11.59 12.39
N THR A 54 41.38 11.88 12.84
CA THR A 54 40.54 12.95 12.25
C THR A 54 41.07 14.35 12.50
N LEU A 55 41.85 14.56 13.57
CA LEU A 55 42.46 15.87 13.88
C LEU A 55 43.62 16.20 12.93
N LYS A 56 44.20 15.18 12.27
CA LYS A 56 45.25 15.37 11.27
C LYS A 56 44.60 15.75 9.94
N TYR A 57 45.10 16.80 9.29
CA TYR A 57 44.61 17.27 7.98
C TYR A 57 44.90 16.26 6.86
N TYR A 58 44.10 15.19 6.80
CA TYR A 58 44.05 14.23 5.72
C TYR A 58 42.74 14.39 4.97
N MET A 59 42.81 14.44 3.64
CA MET A 59 41.61 14.52 2.83
C MET A 59 40.90 13.16 2.80
N SER A 60 39.81 13.03 3.55
CA SER A 60 39.04 11.79 3.64
C SER A 60 38.24 11.56 2.35
N LYS A 61 38.51 10.46 1.65
CA LYS A 61 37.67 9.99 0.54
C LYS A 61 36.47 9.21 1.09
N ILE A 62 35.29 9.44 0.52
CA ILE A 62 34.08 8.68 0.86
C ILE A 62 34.25 7.25 0.35
N LYS A 63 34.21 6.28 1.27
CA LYS A 63 34.27 4.85 0.95
C LYS A 63 32.85 4.25 0.93
N PRO A 64 32.59 3.21 0.12
CA PRO A 64 31.27 2.58 0.05
C PRO A 64 30.78 2.05 1.40
N PHE A 65 31.67 1.52 2.25
CA PHE A 65 31.32 1.06 3.59
C PHE A 65 30.87 2.19 4.53
N SER A 66 31.53 3.36 4.43
CA SER A 66 31.12 4.54 5.20
C SER A 66 29.73 5.00 4.74
N MET A 67 29.52 5.08 3.42
CA MET A 67 28.24 5.46 2.84
C MET A 67 27.10 4.49 3.21
N PHE A 68 27.36 3.18 3.22
CA PHE A 68 26.39 2.17 3.65
C PHE A 68 26.02 2.35 5.13
N SER A 69 27.01 2.52 6.01
CA SER A 69 26.80 2.74 7.44
C SER A 69 26.04 4.05 7.71
N THR A 70 26.45 5.15 7.08
CA THR A 70 25.78 6.46 7.26
C THR A 70 24.36 6.46 6.70
N SER A 71 24.08 5.68 5.65
CA SER A 71 22.75 5.61 5.00
C SER A 71 21.83 4.55 5.59
N LEU A 72 22.13 4.01 6.79
CA LEU A 72 21.35 2.93 7.44
C LEU A 72 21.15 1.72 6.51
N GLY A 73 22.21 1.35 5.79
CA GLY A 73 22.17 0.26 4.81
C GLY A 73 21.25 0.51 3.61
N PHE A 74 20.96 1.78 3.30
CA PHE A 74 20.02 2.21 2.25
C PHE A 74 18.57 1.77 2.46
N PHE A 75 18.23 1.26 3.64
CA PHE A 75 16.90 0.76 3.95
C PHE A 75 15.83 1.87 3.83
N PRO A 76 15.98 3.06 4.46
CA PRO A 76 14.97 4.10 4.33
C PRO A 76 14.83 4.61 2.90
N SER A 77 15.95 4.80 2.19
CA SER A 77 15.95 5.30 0.80
C SER A 77 15.22 4.37 -0.17
N ILE A 78 15.28 3.06 0.05
CA ILE A 78 14.63 2.07 -0.81
C ILE A 78 13.17 1.90 -0.38
N LEU A 79 12.94 1.52 0.87
CA LEU A 79 11.60 1.09 1.30
C LEU A 79 10.62 2.25 1.44
N HIS A 80 11.03 3.37 2.03
CA HIS A 80 10.12 4.52 2.18
C HIS A 80 9.81 5.21 0.86
N ARG A 81 10.54 4.90 -0.22
CA ARG A 81 10.20 5.38 -1.58
C ARG A 81 9.40 4.36 -2.37
N MET A 82 9.83 3.10 -2.33
CA MET A 82 9.23 2.03 -3.11
C MET A 82 7.82 1.68 -2.63
N ILE A 83 7.61 1.58 -1.31
CA ILE A 83 6.31 1.19 -0.76
C ILE A 83 5.23 2.24 -1.09
N PRO A 84 5.43 3.54 -0.81
CA PRO A 84 4.42 4.54 -1.13
C PRO A 84 4.15 4.63 -2.64
N LEU A 85 5.20 4.59 -3.48
CA LEU A 85 5.03 4.61 -4.94
C LEU A 85 4.11 3.48 -5.42
N LYS A 86 4.39 2.25 -4.99
CA LYS A 86 3.60 1.07 -5.37
C LYS A 86 2.18 1.10 -4.81
N SER A 87 1.92 1.84 -3.74
CA SER A 87 0.57 2.00 -3.19
C SER A 87 -0.22 3.12 -3.88
N LEU A 88 0.41 4.26 -4.15
CA LEU A 88 -0.27 5.47 -4.63
C LEU A 88 -0.54 5.44 -6.13
N ASP A 89 0.42 4.97 -6.94
CA ASP A 89 0.28 4.92 -8.39
C ASP A 89 -0.93 4.09 -8.86
N PRO A 90 -1.13 2.83 -8.42
CA PRO A 90 -2.29 2.06 -8.84
C PRO A 90 -3.58 2.60 -8.23
N SER A 91 -3.54 3.15 -7.00
CA SER A 91 -4.72 3.75 -6.37
C SER A 91 -5.24 4.92 -7.21
N PHE A 92 -4.36 5.77 -7.74
CA PHE A 92 -4.78 6.88 -8.60
C PHE A 92 -5.15 6.41 -10.01
N LYS A 93 -4.30 5.61 -10.68
CA LYS A 93 -4.50 5.27 -12.09
C LYS A 93 -5.62 4.24 -12.30
N VAL A 94 -5.66 3.21 -11.47
CA VAL A 94 -6.58 2.08 -11.65
C VAL A 94 -7.89 2.32 -10.92
N SER A 95 -7.84 2.59 -9.62
CA SER A 95 -9.07 2.77 -8.83
C SER A 95 -9.80 4.03 -9.25
N LEU A 96 -9.19 5.19 -9.05
CA LEU A 96 -9.87 6.46 -9.32
C LEU A 96 -10.04 6.70 -10.83
N GLY A 97 -8.93 6.66 -11.57
CA GLY A 97 -8.91 7.06 -12.99
C GLY A 97 -9.71 6.12 -13.88
N LEU A 98 -9.35 4.83 -13.88
CA LEU A 98 -9.90 3.87 -14.82
C LEU A 98 -11.25 3.31 -14.37
N LEU A 99 -11.39 2.90 -13.12
CA LEU A 99 -12.62 2.27 -12.63
C LEU A 99 -13.69 3.32 -12.33
N ASP A 100 -13.42 4.23 -11.40
CA ASP A 100 -14.46 5.12 -10.87
C ASP A 100 -14.88 6.18 -11.90
N LEU A 101 -13.92 6.91 -12.47
CA LEU A 101 -14.22 8.03 -13.37
C LEU A 101 -14.59 7.60 -14.80
N ILE A 102 -14.07 6.47 -15.28
CA ILE A 102 -14.28 6.04 -16.68
C ILE A 102 -15.25 4.87 -16.75
N TRP A 103 -14.92 3.72 -16.16
CA TRP A 103 -15.69 2.49 -16.39
C TRP A 103 -17.07 2.52 -15.76
N LEU A 104 -17.19 2.93 -14.50
CA LEU A 104 -18.48 2.98 -13.80
C LEU A 104 -19.41 4.02 -14.45
N GLU A 105 -18.90 5.22 -14.72
CA GLU A 105 -19.64 6.27 -15.43
C GLU A 105 -20.05 5.86 -16.85
N LYS A 106 -19.14 5.20 -17.60
CA LYS A 106 -19.44 4.80 -18.98
C LYS A 106 -20.47 3.68 -19.04
N SER A 107 -20.33 2.69 -18.16
CA SER A 107 -21.15 1.47 -18.19
C SER A 107 -22.59 1.71 -17.73
N ILE A 108 -22.81 2.54 -16.71
CA ILE A 108 -24.14 2.70 -16.12
C ILE A 108 -24.81 3.99 -16.61
N PRO A 109 -24.49 5.21 -16.09
CA PRO A 109 -25.27 6.40 -16.39
C PRO A 109 -25.13 6.83 -17.85
N LYS A 110 -23.91 6.81 -18.42
CA LYS A 110 -23.71 7.22 -19.82
C LYS A 110 -24.35 6.24 -20.80
N SER A 111 -24.19 4.94 -20.59
CA SER A 111 -24.85 3.93 -21.40
C SER A 111 -26.37 4.12 -21.39
N ASN A 112 -26.96 4.26 -20.19
CA ASN A 112 -28.41 4.43 -20.07
C ASN A 112 -28.90 5.72 -20.76
N SER A 113 -28.16 6.83 -20.56
CA SER A 113 -28.48 8.10 -21.23
C SER A 113 -28.43 7.99 -22.77
N LEU A 114 -27.44 7.27 -23.31
CA LEU A 114 -27.29 7.07 -24.75
C LEU A 114 -28.42 6.20 -25.30
N ILE A 115 -28.77 5.10 -24.62
CA ILE A 115 -29.89 4.23 -25.02
C ILE A 115 -31.20 5.02 -25.04
N HIS A 116 -31.50 5.79 -23.99
CA HIS A 116 -32.71 6.61 -23.94
C HIS A 116 -32.72 7.71 -25.01
N MET A 117 -31.58 8.34 -25.29
CA MET A 117 -31.46 9.35 -26.35
C MET A 117 -31.67 8.74 -27.75
N PHE A 118 -31.09 7.57 -28.03
CA PHE A 118 -31.25 6.92 -29.33
C PHE A 118 -32.68 6.43 -29.54
N THR A 119 -33.27 5.80 -28.52
CA THR A 119 -34.66 5.32 -28.59
C THR A 119 -35.65 6.46 -28.76
N SER A 120 -35.49 7.57 -28.02
CA SER A 120 -36.35 8.76 -28.19
C SER A 120 -36.21 9.35 -29.59
N LYS A 121 -34.98 9.51 -30.09
CA LYS A 121 -34.74 10.03 -31.45
C LYS A 121 -35.35 9.15 -32.54
N MET A 122 -35.34 7.83 -32.38
CA MET A 122 -35.98 6.93 -33.35
C MET A 122 -37.50 6.96 -33.27
N LEU A 123 -38.08 7.02 -32.06
CA LEU A 123 -39.54 7.07 -31.86
C LEU A 123 -40.15 8.37 -32.40
N THR A 124 -39.52 9.52 -32.13
CA THR A 124 -40.09 10.83 -32.47
C THR A 124 -39.83 11.28 -33.91
N ASN A 125 -38.98 10.56 -34.68
CA ASN A 125 -38.63 10.93 -36.06
C ASN A 125 -39.71 10.52 -37.09
N GLN A 126 -40.97 10.83 -36.81
CA GLN A 126 -42.11 10.56 -37.69
C GLN A 126 -42.39 11.75 -38.62
N LYS A 127 -42.66 11.51 -39.91
CA LYS A 127 -42.86 12.55 -40.94
C LYS A 127 -44.26 13.19 -40.96
N GLY A 128 -45.15 12.85 -40.02
CA GLY A 128 -46.50 13.43 -39.91
C GLY A 128 -47.48 13.06 -41.03
N MET A 129 -47.21 12.04 -41.84
CA MET A 129 -48.07 11.64 -42.97
C MET A 129 -49.18 10.68 -42.53
N ILE A 130 -50.45 11.09 -42.67
CA ILE A 130 -51.65 10.30 -42.30
C ILE A 130 -51.65 8.89 -42.92
N LYS A 131 -51.20 8.77 -44.19
CA LYS A 131 -51.10 7.47 -44.89
C LYS A 131 -50.23 6.45 -44.14
N LEU A 132 -49.12 6.89 -43.52
CA LEU A 132 -48.21 5.99 -42.80
C LEU A 132 -48.84 5.49 -41.49
N TYR A 133 -49.61 6.34 -40.79
CA TYR A 133 -50.28 5.96 -39.55
C TYR A 133 -51.42 4.94 -39.77
N PHE A 134 -52.20 5.07 -40.84
CA PHE A 134 -53.19 4.05 -41.18
C PHE A 134 -52.55 2.72 -41.58
N LEU A 135 -51.40 2.76 -42.26
CA LEU A 135 -50.65 1.54 -42.59
C LEU A 135 -50.15 0.83 -41.32
N SER A 136 -49.62 1.57 -40.33
CA SER A 136 -49.20 0.98 -39.05
C SER A 136 -50.36 0.39 -38.26
N PHE A 137 -51.53 1.04 -38.29
CA PHE A 137 -52.75 0.53 -37.65
C PHE A 137 -53.20 -0.81 -38.24
N MET A 138 -53.17 -0.95 -39.58
CA MET A 138 -53.47 -2.22 -40.25
C MET A 138 -52.52 -3.34 -39.82
N ILE A 139 -51.21 -3.06 -39.68
CA ILE A 139 -50.20 -4.02 -39.20
C ILE A 139 -50.47 -4.43 -37.74
N THR A 140 -50.89 -3.49 -36.89
CA THR A 140 -51.18 -3.81 -35.48
C THR A 140 -52.39 -4.73 -35.32
N ILE A 141 -53.47 -4.52 -36.11
CA ILE A 141 -54.67 -5.37 -36.06
C ILE A 141 -54.33 -6.81 -36.48
N THR A 142 -53.57 -6.99 -37.57
CA THR A 142 -53.19 -8.33 -38.04
C THR A 142 -52.27 -9.06 -37.06
N LEU A 143 -51.39 -8.35 -36.35
CA LEU A 143 -50.56 -8.95 -35.30
C LEU A 143 -51.40 -9.42 -34.10
N VAL A 144 -52.35 -8.60 -33.63
CA VAL A 144 -53.19 -8.96 -32.49
C VAL A 144 -54.04 -10.19 -32.79
N THR A 145 -54.66 -10.25 -33.97
CA THR A 145 -55.48 -11.40 -34.35
C THR A 145 -54.66 -12.68 -34.51
N THR A 146 -53.45 -12.60 -35.08
CA THR A 146 -52.58 -13.77 -35.22
C THR A 146 -52.10 -14.30 -33.87
N ILE A 147 -51.70 -13.43 -32.93
CA ILE A 147 -51.31 -13.83 -31.58
C ILE A 147 -52.48 -14.51 -30.85
N TYR A 148 -53.68 -13.93 -30.93
CA TYR A 148 -54.87 -14.51 -30.28
C TYR A 148 -55.20 -15.92 -30.80
N ILE A 149 -55.06 -16.14 -32.10
CA ILE A 149 -55.29 -17.46 -32.72
C ILE A 149 -54.23 -18.48 -32.28
N ILE A 150 -52.98 -18.06 -32.08
CA ILE A 150 -51.86 -18.95 -31.73
C ILE A 150 -51.88 -19.35 -30.25
N SER A 151 -52.26 -18.44 -29.34
CA SER A 151 -52.29 -18.71 -27.90
C SER A 151 -53.61 -18.25 -27.25
N PRO A 152 -54.72 -18.98 -27.47
CA PRO A 152 -56.02 -18.60 -26.90
C PRO A 152 -56.08 -18.73 -25.37
N GLU A 153 -55.24 -19.58 -24.77
CA GLU A 153 -55.21 -19.86 -23.32
C GLU A 153 -54.72 -18.68 -22.46
N TRP A 154 -53.99 -17.73 -23.04
CA TRP A 154 -53.45 -16.57 -22.32
C TRP A 154 -54.47 -15.43 -22.15
N PHE A 155 -55.66 -15.56 -22.73
CA PHE A 155 -56.73 -14.54 -22.73
C PHE A 155 -58.05 -15.02 -22.11
N GLN A 156 -58.06 -16.17 -21.42
CA GLN A 156 -59.09 -16.57 -20.46
C GLN A 156 -58.75 -16.05 -19.07
#